data_AF-A0A0C5VGP7-F1
#
_entry.id   AF-A0A0C5VGP7-F1
#
_cell.length_a   1.000
_cell.length_b   1.000
_cell.length_c   1.000
_cell.angle_alpha   90.00
_cell.angle_beta   90.00
_cell.angle_gamma   90.00
#
_symmetry.space_group_name_H-M   'P 1'
#
loop_
_entity.id
_entity.type
_entity.pdbx_description
1 polymer ?
#
loop_
_entity_poly.entity_id
_entity_poly.type
_entity_poly.pdbx_seq_one_letter_code
_entity_poly.pdbx_strand_id
1 'polypeptide(L)'
;MKKLLYTIFVNNRVVGFLGHPALSLVIPPLVGLYYGTLDIWGDDWSWVKDKKDIHEIIFTTLAAFTVIVLFIKGIAETAKGQVAKKYKILIESMILFFNGLVKKKKDRFYNKAKHIKPTADVFRLITQPKDQLEFVLDGLKTFLISGFGIDAKNIGITIIQGEPDSNRWWYEIKCDTQKQHTKPKDLMNGSSTAKYAFDTGDSIFIPDIRKGVKEGVFINSDRSNKSEVGSIFCKPVRITVSGTEYVYIFTIAVFGQYLCTPYDEEECRACEKILDEVADRVELELYLNSIKRFRESGGKAA
;
A
#
# COMPACT_ATOMS: atom_id res chain seq x y z
N MET A 1 15.29 0.92 1.75
CA MET A 1 16.38 1.24 0.81
C MET A 1 16.55 2.75 0.80
N LYS A 2 17.77 3.30 0.85
CA LYS A 2 17.95 4.76 0.83
C LYS A 2 17.48 5.30 -0.53
N LYS A 3 16.83 6.48 -0.54
CA LYS A 3 16.27 7.15 -1.73
C LYS A 3 17.22 7.13 -2.92
N LEU A 4 18.48 7.49 -2.70
CA LEU A 4 19.51 7.53 -3.73
C LEU A 4 19.73 6.17 -4.42
N LEU A 5 19.82 5.08 -3.65
CA LEU A 5 20.06 3.74 -4.21
C LEU A 5 18.85 3.25 -4.99
N TYR A 6 17.64 3.55 -4.52
CA TYR A 6 16.41 3.18 -5.25
C TYR A 6 16.31 3.92 -6.58
N THR A 7 16.56 5.24 -6.58
CA THR A 7 16.54 6.04 -7.80
C THR A 7 17.62 5.61 -8.80
N ILE A 8 18.84 5.31 -8.33
CA ILE A 8 19.95 4.93 -9.21
C ILE A 8 19.78 3.51 -9.75
N PHE A 9 19.39 2.54 -8.93
CA PHE A 9 19.46 1.12 -9.32
C PHE A 9 18.11 0.50 -9.71
N VAL A 10 16.99 1.13 -9.33
CA VAL A 10 15.64 0.61 -9.64
C VAL A 10 14.97 1.47 -10.71
N ASN A 11 14.98 2.80 -10.57
CA ASN A 11 14.22 3.71 -11.44
C ASN A 11 15.08 4.45 -12.50
N ASN A 12 16.30 4.00 -12.77
CA ASN A 12 17.18 4.64 -13.74
C ASN A 12 17.15 3.93 -15.10
N ARG A 13 16.85 4.67 -16.18
CA ARG A 13 16.81 4.13 -17.55
C ARG A 13 18.16 3.59 -18.04
N VAL A 14 19.27 4.21 -17.65
CA VAL A 14 20.63 3.77 -18.02
C VAL A 14 20.97 2.46 -17.33
N VAL A 15 20.68 2.33 -16.03
CA VAL A 15 20.87 1.07 -15.31
C VAL A 15 19.89 0.00 -15.81
N GLY A 16 18.67 0.38 -16.18
CA GLY A 16 17.71 -0.48 -16.85
C GLY A 16 18.21 -1.01 -18.19
N PHE A 17 18.84 -0.15 -19.00
CA PHE A 17 19.49 -0.53 -20.25
C PHE A 17 20.68 -1.45 -19.98
N LEU A 18 21.67 -1.03 -19.17
CA LEU A 18 22.87 -1.81 -18.86
C LEU A 18 22.56 -3.16 -18.19
N GLY A 19 21.48 -3.23 -17.43
CA GLY A 19 20.97 -4.45 -16.79
C GLY A 19 20.14 -5.33 -17.72
N HIS A 20 19.97 -4.99 -19.00
CA HIS A 20 19.19 -5.79 -19.93
C HIS A 20 19.87 -7.16 -20.19
N PRO A 21 19.15 -8.29 -20.09
CA PRO A 21 19.74 -9.63 -20.23
C PRO A 21 20.55 -9.82 -21.52
N ALA A 22 20.11 -9.19 -22.62
CA ALA A 22 20.79 -9.26 -23.91
C ALA A 22 22.23 -8.71 -23.87
N LEU A 23 22.49 -7.60 -23.17
CA LEU A 23 23.83 -7.02 -23.11
C LEU A 23 24.80 -7.93 -22.36
N SER A 24 24.37 -8.54 -21.27
CA SER A 24 25.19 -9.52 -20.54
C SER A 24 25.38 -10.85 -21.28
N LEU A 25 24.48 -11.20 -22.20
CA LEU A 25 24.59 -12.40 -23.02
C LEU A 25 25.55 -12.19 -24.19
N VAL A 26 25.61 -10.96 -24.74
CA VAL A 26 26.31 -10.66 -25.99
C VAL A 26 27.70 -10.07 -25.75
N ILE A 27 27.87 -9.17 -24.76
CA ILE A 27 29.14 -8.46 -24.55
C ILE A 27 30.27 -9.41 -24.14
N PRO A 28 30.13 -10.29 -23.12
CA PRO A 28 31.24 -11.14 -22.70
C PRO A 28 31.72 -12.11 -23.80
N PRO A 29 30.85 -12.77 -24.59
CA PRO A 29 31.29 -13.56 -25.73
C PRO A 29 31.99 -12.73 -26.82
N LEU A 30 31.52 -11.52 -27.13
CA LEU A 30 32.18 -10.66 -28.10
C LEU A 30 33.60 -10.25 -27.64
N VAL A 31 33.75 -9.91 -26.37
CA VAL A 31 35.06 -9.58 -25.78
C VAL A 31 35.97 -10.81 -25.74
N GLY A 32 35.41 -11.99 -25.42
CA GLY A 32 36.14 -13.26 -25.45
C GLY A 32 36.57 -13.67 -26.86
N LEU A 33 35.71 -13.49 -27.87
CA LEU A 33 36.03 -13.71 -29.28
C LEU A 33 37.11 -12.74 -29.77
N TYR A 34 37.02 -11.47 -29.38
CA TYR A 34 38.05 -10.48 -29.69
C TYR A 34 39.40 -10.86 -29.08
N TYR A 35 39.42 -11.25 -27.80
CA TYR A 35 40.63 -11.77 -27.15
C TYR A 35 41.18 -13.02 -27.87
N GLY A 36 40.34 -14.01 -28.15
CA GLY A 36 40.76 -15.22 -28.85
C GLY A 36 41.29 -14.94 -30.26
N THR A 37 40.77 -13.92 -30.94
CA THR A 37 41.26 -13.49 -32.25
C THR A 37 42.66 -12.90 -32.15
N LEU A 38 42.92 -12.09 -31.11
CA LEU A 38 44.25 -11.52 -30.84
C LEU A 38 45.25 -12.60 -30.41
N ASP A 39 44.82 -13.58 -29.62
CA ASP A 39 45.68 -14.65 -29.08
C ASP A 39 46.06 -15.69 -30.15
N ILE A 40 45.10 -16.09 -31.00
CA ILE A 40 45.32 -17.12 -32.02
C ILE A 40 46.02 -16.56 -33.26
N TRP A 41 45.68 -15.34 -33.71
CA TRP A 41 46.17 -14.78 -34.99
C TRP A 41 47.06 -13.54 -34.82
N GLY A 42 47.41 -13.17 -33.59
CA GLY A 42 48.12 -11.92 -33.30
C GLY A 42 49.51 -11.79 -33.92
N ASP A 43 50.16 -12.91 -34.24
CA ASP A 43 51.49 -12.94 -34.85
C ASP A 43 51.47 -13.15 -36.38
N ASP A 44 50.34 -13.64 -36.91
CA ASP A 44 50.16 -13.98 -38.33
C ASP A 44 49.47 -12.85 -39.12
N TRP A 45 48.62 -12.07 -38.46
CA TRP A 45 47.86 -11.00 -39.10
C TRP A 45 48.56 -9.65 -38.98
N SER A 46 49.02 -9.11 -40.11
CA SER A 46 49.75 -7.83 -40.17
C SER A 46 49.02 -6.68 -39.47
N TRP A 47 47.69 -6.58 -39.62
CA TRP A 47 46.91 -5.54 -38.98
C TRP A 47 46.89 -5.60 -37.44
N VAL A 48 47.10 -6.78 -36.84
CA VAL A 48 47.20 -6.97 -35.39
C VAL A 48 48.65 -6.81 -34.94
N LYS A 49 49.57 -7.47 -35.65
CA LYS A 49 51.00 -7.48 -35.36
C LYS A 49 51.63 -6.08 -35.39
N ASP A 50 51.21 -5.25 -36.34
CA ASP A 50 51.76 -3.90 -36.53
C ASP A 50 51.14 -2.86 -35.58
N LYS A 51 50.10 -3.25 -34.80
CA LYS A 51 49.32 -2.36 -33.93
C LYS A 51 49.03 -2.96 -32.55
N LYS A 52 49.94 -3.78 -32.01
CA LYS A 52 49.74 -4.50 -30.73
C LYS A 52 49.32 -3.58 -29.58
N ASP A 53 49.99 -2.44 -29.40
CA ASP A 53 49.67 -1.47 -28.33
C ASP A 53 48.22 -0.94 -28.43
N ILE A 54 47.72 -0.71 -29.65
CA ILE A 54 46.35 -0.23 -29.87
C ILE A 54 45.35 -1.32 -29.49
N HIS A 55 45.61 -2.57 -29.89
CA HIS A 55 44.73 -3.70 -29.57
C HIS A 55 44.71 -4.01 -28.06
N GLU A 56 45.83 -3.85 -27.37
CA GLU A 56 45.94 -4.00 -25.91
C GLU A 56 45.09 -2.94 -25.16
N ILE A 57 45.17 -1.67 -25.59
CA ILE A 57 44.36 -0.59 -25.03
C ILE A 57 42.87 -0.85 -25.27
N ILE A 58 42.49 -1.26 -26.49
CA ILE A 58 41.10 -1.58 -26.83
C ILE A 58 40.60 -2.74 -25.96
N PHE A 59 41.37 -3.83 -25.85
CA PHE A 59 41.00 -4.98 -25.04
C PHE A 59 40.83 -4.61 -23.56
N THR A 60 41.81 -3.91 -23.00
CA THR A 60 41.78 -3.49 -21.59
C THR A 60 40.57 -2.61 -21.29
N THR A 61 40.25 -1.69 -22.22
CA THR A 61 39.07 -0.83 -22.10
C THR A 61 37.77 -1.63 -22.16
N LEU A 62 37.65 -2.56 -23.12
CA LEU A 62 36.48 -3.42 -23.25
C LEU A 62 36.30 -4.37 -22.06
N ALA A 63 37.40 -4.94 -21.55
CA ALA A 63 37.39 -5.82 -20.39
C ALA A 63 36.97 -5.04 -19.13
N ALA A 64 37.58 -3.88 -18.87
CA ALA A 64 37.21 -3.01 -17.75
C ALA A 64 35.74 -2.57 -17.83
N PHE A 65 35.28 -2.17 -19.02
CA PHE A 65 33.88 -1.82 -19.23
C PHE A 65 32.94 -3.00 -18.97
N THR A 66 33.30 -4.20 -19.42
CA THR A 66 32.51 -5.43 -19.20
C THR A 66 32.38 -5.74 -17.71
N VAL A 67 33.48 -5.63 -16.95
CA VAL A 67 33.48 -5.81 -15.49
C VAL A 67 32.55 -4.80 -14.82
N ILE A 68 32.62 -3.52 -15.20
CA ILE A 68 31.75 -2.46 -14.64
C ILE A 68 30.27 -2.75 -14.94
N VAL A 69 29.93 -3.13 -16.18
CA VAL A 69 28.55 -3.46 -16.57
C VAL A 69 28.02 -4.65 -15.78
N LEU A 70 28.80 -5.73 -15.66
CA LEU A 70 28.40 -6.90 -14.88
C LEU A 70 28.23 -6.57 -13.39
N PHE A 71 29.09 -5.71 -12.84
CA PHE A 71 28.99 -5.27 -11.45
C PHE A 71 27.72 -4.44 -11.20
N ILE A 72 27.45 -3.43 -12.04
CA ILE A 72 26.24 -2.60 -11.96
C ILE A 72 24.98 -3.48 -12.10
N LYS A 73 25.00 -4.44 -13.03
CA LYS A 73 23.92 -5.40 -13.22
C LYS A 73 23.67 -6.22 -11.96
N GLY A 74 24.71 -6.79 -11.35
CA GLY A 74 24.57 -7.60 -10.13
C GLY A 74 23.94 -6.82 -8.97
N ILE A 75 24.30 -5.54 -8.81
CA ILE A 75 23.67 -4.65 -7.82
C ILE A 75 22.20 -4.39 -8.17
N ALA A 76 21.90 -4.07 -9.44
CA ALA A 76 20.55 -3.79 -9.90
C ALA A 76 19.62 -5.00 -9.76
N GLU A 77 20.08 -6.20 -10.13
CA GLU A 77 19.32 -7.46 -9.97
C GLU A 77 19.07 -7.78 -8.50
N THR A 78 20.06 -7.58 -7.64
CA THR A 78 19.89 -7.74 -6.18
C THR A 78 18.83 -6.78 -5.64
N ALA A 79 18.88 -5.50 -6.04
CA ALA A 79 17.90 -4.50 -5.64
C ALA A 79 16.49 -4.84 -6.14
N LYS A 80 16.35 -5.20 -7.42
CA LYS A 80 15.07 -5.62 -8.02
C LYS A 80 14.52 -6.90 -7.37
N GLY A 81 15.38 -7.86 -7.05
CA GLY A 81 15.00 -9.09 -6.35
C GLY A 81 14.42 -8.83 -4.96
N GLN A 82 14.97 -7.85 -4.23
CA GLN A 82 14.40 -7.43 -2.94
C GLN A 82 13.01 -6.81 -3.10
N VAL A 83 12.80 -5.98 -4.12
CA VAL A 83 11.49 -5.38 -4.41
C VAL A 83 10.47 -6.45 -4.82
N ALA A 84 10.85 -7.37 -5.71
CA ALA A 84 10.00 -8.47 -6.14
C ALA A 84 9.58 -9.37 -4.96
N LYS A 85 10.51 -9.65 -4.03
CA LYS A 85 10.20 -10.40 -2.81
C LYS A 85 9.17 -9.69 -1.93
N LYS A 86 9.31 -8.37 -1.73
CA LYS A 86 8.32 -7.58 -0.98
C LYS A 86 6.95 -7.60 -1.66
N TYR A 87 6.92 -7.41 -2.97
CA TYR A 87 5.67 -7.46 -3.74
C TYR A 87 4.97 -8.82 -3.63
N LYS A 88 5.73 -9.92 -3.68
CA LYS A 88 5.19 -11.27 -3.45
C LYS A 88 4.55 -11.42 -2.07
N ILE A 89 5.24 -10.97 -1.01
CA ILE A 89 4.72 -11.02 0.37
C ILE A 89 3.44 -10.18 0.52
N LEU A 90 3.40 -9.01 -0.12
CA LEU A 90 2.23 -8.13 -0.14
C LEU A 90 1.03 -8.83 -0.79
N ILE A 91 1.21 -9.43 -1.98
CA ILE A 91 0.16 -10.17 -2.67
C ILE A 91 -0.32 -11.37 -1.85
N GLU A 92 0.60 -12.18 -1.32
CA GLU A 92 0.24 -13.34 -0.50
C GLU A 92 -0.57 -12.91 0.74
N SER A 93 -0.16 -11.83 1.41
CA SER A 93 -0.89 -11.28 2.55
C SER A 93 -2.27 -10.73 2.15
N MET A 94 -2.37 -10.10 0.98
CA MET A 94 -3.63 -9.58 0.45
C MET A 94 -4.61 -10.72 0.11
N ILE A 95 -4.12 -11.79 -0.52
CA ILE A 95 -4.90 -13.00 -0.81
C ILE A 95 -5.41 -13.63 0.50
N LEU A 96 -4.54 -13.76 1.51
CA LEU A 96 -4.92 -14.29 2.82
C LEU A 96 -5.99 -13.43 3.50
N PHE A 97 -5.85 -12.10 3.43
CA PHE A 97 -6.84 -11.16 3.95
C PHE A 97 -8.21 -11.39 3.29
N PHE A 98 -8.31 -11.31 1.96
CA PHE A 98 -9.58 -11.46 1.26
C PHE A 98 -10.19 -12.86 1.41
N ASN A 99 -9.38 -13.92 1.32
CA ASN A 99 -9.85 -15.29 1.55
C ASN A 99 -10.37 -15.47 2.99
N GLY A 100 -9.72 -14.83 3.97
CA GLY A 100 -10.17 -14.80 5.36
C GLY A 100 -11.56 -14.18 5.50
N LEU A 101 -11.78 -13.01 4.87
CA LEU A 101 -13.09 -12.33 4.86
C LEU A 101 -14.18 -13.22 4.25
N VAL A 102 -13.92 -13.78 3.06
CA VAL A 102 -14.90 -14.63 2.35
C VAL A 102 -15.19 -15.88 3.16
N LYS A 103 -14.17 -16.55 3.71
CA LYS A 103 -14.33 -17.74 4.55
C LYS A 103 -15.18 -17.43 5.79
N LYS A 104 -14.89 -16.34 6.51
CA LYS A 104 -15.67 -15.93 7.69
C LYS A 104 -17.13 -15.68 7.35
N LYS A 105 -17.41 -15.02 6.23
CA LYS A 105 -18.79 -14.80 5.73
C LYS A 105 -19.47 -16.12 5.39
N LYS A 106 -18.81 -17.00 4.65
CA LYS A 106 -19.33 -18.32 4.28
C LYS A 106 -19.65 -19.17 5.50
N ASP A 107 -18.74 -19.25 6.46
CA ASP A 107 -18.90 -20.04 7.68
C ASP A 107 -20.05 -19.48 8.54
N ARG A 108 -20.19 -18.14 8.63
CA ARG A 108 -21.35 -17.50 9.28
C ARG A 108 -22.65 -17.94 8.61
N PHE A 109 -22.75 -17.82 7.29
CA PHE A 109 -23.96 -18.16 6.56
C PHE A 109 -24.31 -19.63 6.70
N TYR A 110 -23.33 -20.53 6.54
CA TYR A 110 -23.52 -21.97 6.72
C TYR A 110 -24.01 -22.32 8.13
N ASN A 111 -23.40 -21.74 9.16
CA ASN A 111 -23.79 -22.00 10.54
C ASN A 111 -25.17 -21.43 10.87
N LYS A 112 -25.51 -20.23 10.36
CA LYS A 112 -26.85 -19.64 10.59
C LYS A 112 -27.93 -20.37 9.81
N ALA A 113 -27.65 -20.80 8.57
CA ALA A 113 -28.60 -21.52 7.71
C ALA A 113 -29.16 -22.79 8.36
N LYS A 114 -28.32 -23.54 9.10
CA LYS A 114 -28.73 -24.74 9.85
C LYS A 114 -29.80 -24.50 10.91
N HIS A 115 -29.98 -23.26 11.36
CA HIS A 115 -30.85 -22.90 12.46
C HIS A 115 -31.96 -21.91 12.06
N ILE A 116 -32.15 -21.68 10.75
CA ILE A 116 -33.23 -20.81 10.26
C ILE A 116 -34.57 -21.52 10.49
N LYS A 117 -35.47 -20.85 11.21
CA LYS A 117 -36.88 -21.25 11.30
C LYS A 117 -37.68 -20.57 10.18
N PRO A 118 -38.75 -21.18 9.65
CA PRO A 118 -39.54 -20.60 8.55
C PRO A 118 -40.10 -19.19 8.81
N THR A 119 -40.38 -18.86 10.07
CA THR A 119 -40.93 -17.56 10.49
C THR A 119 -39.88 -16.61 11.06
N ALA A 120 -38.61 -17.01 11.09
CA ALA A 120 -37.55 -16.19 11.66
C ALA A 120 -37.17 -15.04 10.73
N ASP A 121 -36.75 -13.94 11.33
CA ASP A 121 -36.16 -12.82 10.63
C ASP A 121 -34.77 -13.18 10.09
N VAL A 122 -34.75 -13.73 8.87
CA VAL A 122 -33.56 -14.19 8.17
C VAL A 122 -32.54 -13.06 8.03
N PHE A 123 -32.99 -11.83 7.76
CA PHE A 123 -32.11 -10.67 7.63
C PHE A 123 -31.35 -10.44 8.93
N ARG A 124 -32.05 -10.32 10.07
CA ARG A 124 -31.41 -10.09 11.39
C ARG A 124 -30.45 -11.23 11.78
N LEU A 125 -30.76 -12.47 11.40
CA LEU A 125 -29.91 -13.63 11.71
C LEU A 125 -28.60 -13.62 10.91
N ILE A 126 -28.67 -13.23 9.64
CA ILE A 126 -27.57 -13.30 8.67
C ILE A 126 -26.71 -12.03 8.69
N THR A 127 -27.31 -10.86 8.95
CA THR A 127 -26.63 -9.56 8.96
C THR A 127 -26.09 -9.22 10.36
N GLN A 128 -24.77 -9.38 10.50
CA GLN A 128 -24.00 -8.96 11.68
C GLN A 128 -22.92 -7.95 11.24
N PRO A 129 -23.31 -6.76 10.76
CA PRO A 129 -22.37 -5.82 10.13
C PRO A 129 -21.30 -5.31 11.10
N LYS A 130 -21.61 -5.12 12.39
CA LYS A 130 -20.61 -4.72 13.40
C LYS A 130 -19.52 -5.78 13.57
N ASP A 131 -19.90 -7.02 13.82
CA ASP A 131 -18.94 -8.15 13.91
C ASP A 131 -18.12 -8.31 12.62
N GLN A 132 -18.72 -8.02 11.47
CA GLN A 132 -18.00 -8.06 10.19
C GLN A 132 -17.02 -6.92 10.03
N LEU A 133 -17.41 -5.69 10.38
CA LEU A 133 -16.52 -4.55 10.37
C LEU A 133 -15.33 -4.79 11.31
N GLU A 134 -15.57 -5.25 12.54
CA GLU A 134 -14.48 -5.61 13.47
C GLU A 134 -13.53 -6.64 12.86
N PHE A 135 -14.08 -7.72 12.28
CA PHE A 135 -13.27 -8.74 11.61
C PHE A 135 -12.49 -8.19 10.41
N VAL A 136 -13.09 -7.29 9.62
CA VAL A 136 -12.42 -6.63 8.50
C VAL A 136 -11.29 -5.73 8.99
N LEU A 137 -11.50 -4.94 10.05
CA LEU A 137 -10.46 -4.06 10.59
C LEU A 137 -9.31 -4.83 11.23
N ASP A 138 -9.59 -5.93 11.92
CA ASP A 138 -8.56 -6.81 12.49
C ASP A 138 -7.77 -7.54 11.39
N GLY A 139 -8.47 -8.00 10.35
CA GLY A 139 -7.84 -8.55 9.16
C GLY A 139 -6.96 -7.52 8.45
N LEU A 140 -7.41 -6.28 8.35
CA LEU A 140 -6.64 -5.17 7.78
C LEU A 140 -5.41 -4.86 8.63
N LYS A 141 -5.54 -4.80 9.95
CA LYS A 141 -4.39 -4.63 10.85
C LYS A 141 -3.35 -5.73 10.62
N THR A 142 -3.79 -6.98 10.50
CA THR A 142 -2.90 -8.11 10.20
C THR A 142 -2.25 -7.95 8.82
N PHE A 143 -2.99 -7.55 7.80
CA PHE A 143 -2.48 -7.28 6.46
C PHE A 143 -1.43 -6.16 6.44
N LEU A 144 -1.64 -5.08 7.19
CA LEU A 144 -0.65 -4.00 7.34
C LEU A 144 0.64 -4.49 8.03
N ILE A 145 0.52 -5.39 9.01
CA ILE A 145 1.68 -5.96 9.70
C ILE A 145 2.44 -6.92 8.78
N SER A 146 1.76 -7.89 8.16
CA SER A 146 2.43 -8.95 7.39
C SER A 146 2.80 -8.52 5.97
N GLY A 147 1.93 -7.75 5.31
CA GLY A 147 2.08 -7.33 3.92
C GLY A 147 2.97 -6.11 3.78
N PHE A 148 2.72 -5.08 4.60
CA PHE A 148 3.48 -3.83 4.57
C PHE A 148 4.64 -3.77 5.57
N GLY A 149 4.72 -4.72 6.51
CA GLY A 149 5.80 -4.73 7.51
C GLY A 149 5.67 -3.63 8.56
N ILE A 150 4.45 -3.17 8.85
CA ILE A 150 4.19 -2.08 9.80
C ILE A 150 4.07 -2.64 11.21
N ASP A 151 4.69 -1.97 12.19
CA ASP A 151 4.56 -2.37 13.59
C ASP A 151 3.13 -2.12 14.09
N ALA A 152 2.54 -3.08 14.80
CA ALA A 152 1.20 -2.96 15.36
C ALA A 152 1.00 -1.71 16.23
N LYS A 153 2.05 -1.26 16.93
CA LYS A 153 2.02 -0.04 17.76
C LYS A 153 1.87 1.25 16.95
N ASN A 154 2.24 1.23 15.67
CA ASN A 154 2.24 2.39 14.77
C ASN A 154 0.92 2.56 14.04
N ILE A 155 0.11 1.50 13.96
CA ILE A 155 -1.17 1.48 13.26
C ILE A 155 -2.26 2.15 14.13
N GLY A 156 -3.22 2.81 13.50
CA GLY A 156 -4.49 3.26 14.06
C GLY A 156 -5.56 3.14 12.99
N ILE A 157 -6.60 2.34 13.23
CA ILE A 157 -7.71 2.15 12.30
C ILE A 157 -9.00 2.48 13.03
N THR A 158 -9.79 3.39 12.46
CA THR A 158 -11.03 3.90 13.08
C THR A 158 -12.11 4.13 12.05
N ILE A 159 -13.36 3.99 12.49
CA ILE A 159 -14.54 4.44 11.76
C ILE A 159 -15.23 5.48 12.62
N ILE A 160 -15.26 6.72 12.15
CA ILE A 160 -16.05 7.80 12.73
C ILE A 160 -17.43 7.75 12.11
N GLN A 161 -18.47 7.98 12.91
CA GLN A 161 -19.82 8.24 12.43
C GLN A 161 -20.25 9.61 12.94
N GLY A 162 -21.11 10.27 12.18
CA GLY A 162 -21.77 11.45 12.69
C GLY A 162 -23.09 11.79 12.05
N GLU A 163 -23.73 12.75 12.68
CA GLU A 163 -24.91 13.48 12.24
C GLU A 163 -24.46 14.93 11.95
N PRO A 164 -24.24 15.29 10.68
CA PRO A 164 -23.75 16.62 10.32
C PRO A 164 -24.66 17.74 10.82
N ASP A 165 -25.98 17.56 10.72
CA ASP A 165 -26.98 18.58 11.10
C ASP A 165 -26.95 18.92 12.60
N SER A 166 -26.70 17.93 13.45
CA SER A 166 -26.63 18.09 14.91
C SER A 166 -25.20 18.31 15.42
N ASN A 167 -24.22 18.30 14.50
CA ASN A 167 -22.78 18.31 14.77
C ASN A 167 -22.36 17.28 15.84
N ARG A 168 -22.94 16.08 15.77
CA ARG A 168 -22.62 14.97 16.67
C ARG A 168 -21.72 13.97 15.95
N TRP A 169 -20.58 13.66 16.57
CA TRP A 169 -19.58 12.75 16.01
C TRP A 169 -19.09 11.79 17.09
N TRP A 170 -19.08 10.49 16.77
CA TRP A 170 -18.59 9.44 17.65
C TRP A 170 -17.77 8.41 16.86
N TYR A 171 -17.02 7.59 17.59
CA TYR A 171 -16.36 6.43 16.98
C TYR A 171 -17.35 5.28 16.95
N GLU A 172 -17.74 4.84 15.77
CA GLU A 172 -18.57 3.64 15.61
C GLU A 172 -17.73 2.39 15.90
N ILE A 173 -16.48 2.34 15.42
CA ILE A 173 -15.54 1.24 15.66
C ILE A 173 -14.12 1.78 15.83
N LYS A 174 -13.38 1.18 16.77
CA LYS A 174 -11.94 1.40 16.99
C LYS A 174 -11.24 0.05 17.03
N CYS A 175 -10.30 -0.20 16.13
CA CYS A 175 -9.55 -1.46 16.13
C CYS A 175 -8.61 -1.60 17.35
N ASP A 176 -8.14 -0.49 17.92
CA ASP A 176 -7.34 -0.48 19.15
C ASP A 176 -8.01 0.36 20.24
N THR A 177 -8.85 -0.27 21.06
CA THR A 177 -9.57 0.39 22.17
C THR A 177 -8.65 0.91 23.28
N GLN A 178 -7.46 0.30 23.44
CA GLN A 178 -6.48 0.68 24.46
C GLN A 178 -5.67 1.93 24.09
N LYS A 179 -5.67 2.36 22.82
CA LYS A 179 -4.94 3.56 22.38
C LYS A 179 -5.76 4.81 22.67
N GLN A 180 -5.09 5.88 23.09
CA GLN A 180 -5.71 7.20 23.19
C GLN A 180 -5.92 7.75 21.77
N HIS A 181 -7.18 8.00 21.41
CA HIS A 181 -7.56 8.62 20.14
C HIS A 181 -8.06 10.04 20.40
N THR A 182 -7.74 10.97 19.50
CA THR A 182 -8.34 12.31 19.49
C THR A 182 -9.87 12.19 19.41
N LYS A 183 -10.63 13.05 20.08
CA LYS A 183 -12.10 12.90 20.05
C LYS A 183 -12.62 13.19 18.64
N PRO A 184 -13.62 12.45 18.12
CA PRO A 184 -14.17 12.68 16.79
C PRO A 184 -14.68 14.10 16.59
N LYS A 185 -15.33 14.66 17.61
CA LYS A 185 -15.79 16.05 17.59
C LYS A 185 -14.66 17.05 17.33
N ASP A 186 -13.49 16.83 17.92
CA ASP A 186 -12.33 17.72 17.75
C ASP A 186 -11.75 17.58 16.33
N LEU A 187 -11.71 16.36 15.80
CA LEU A 187 -11.30 16.08 14.42
C LEU A 187 -12.24 16.73 13.38
N MET A 188 -13.56 16.70 13.64
CA MET A 188 -14.57 17.15 12.69
C MET A 188 -14.89 18.64 12.77
N ASN A 189 -14.63 19.28 13.92
CA ASN A 189 -14.74 20.74 14.07
C ASN A 189 -13.44 21.47 13.72
N GLY A 190 -12.29 20.82 13.91
CA GLY A 190 -11.00 21.36 13.54
C GLY A 190 -10.68 21.13 12.07
N SER A 191 -9.59 21.71 11.57
CA SER A 191 -9.02 21.26 10.30
C SER A 191 -8.35 19.91 10.55
N SER A 192 -8.77 18.85 9.87
CA SER A 192 -8.16 17.51 9.97
C SER A 192 -8.28 16.80 8.63
N THR A 193 -7.44 15.79 8.36
CA THR A 193 -7.55 15.02 7.11
C THR A 193 -8.89 14.30 7.00
N ALA A 194 -9.46 13.85 8.13
CA ALA A 194 -10.79 13.26 8.18
C ALA A 194 -11.88 14.28 7.79
N LYS A 195 -11.78 15.51 8.32
CA LYS A 195 -12.69 16.60 7.93
C LYS A 195 -12.52 16.98 6.47
N TYR A 196 -11.29 17.13 6.00
CA TYR A 196 -11.00 17.47 4.61
C TYR A 196 -11.61 16.45 3.66
N ALA A 197 -11.40 15.15 3.91
CA ALA A 197 -12.01 14.07 3.14
C ALA A 197 -13.55 14.13 3.18
N PHE A 198 -14.14 14.43 4.34
CA PHE A 198 -15.59 14.60 4.47
C PHE A 198 -16.14 15.79 3.66
N ASP A 199 -15.43 16.93 3.68
CA ASP A 199 -15.82 18.17 3.01
C ASP A 199 -15.65 18.04 1.47
N THR A 200 -14.63 17.34 0.99
CA THR A 200 -14.44 17.08 -0.46
C THR A 200 -15.30 15.96 -1.00
N GLY A 201 -15.59 14.94 -0.18
CA GLY A 201 -16.29 13.73 -0.60
C GLY A 201 -15.40 12.67 -1.25
N ASP A 202 -14.11 12.95 -1.42
CA ASP A 202 -13.14 12.05 -2.05
C ASP A 202 -12.29 11.30 -1.02
N SER A 203 -11.82 10.10 -1.39
CA SER A 203 -10.76 9.44 -0.62
C SER A 203 -9.46 10.23 -0.75
N ILE A 204 -8.68 10.25 0.33
CA ILE A 204 -7.37 10.91 0.37
C ILE A 204 -6.34 9.97 0.94
N PHE A 205 -5.26 9.79 0.19
CA PHE A 205 -4.05 9.12 0.67
C PHE A 205 -2.89 10.11 0.76
N ILE A 206 -2.34 10.25 1.97
CA ILE A 206 -1.15 11.05 2.24
C ILE A 206 -0.01 10.09 2.59
N PRO A 207 0.91 9.81 1.65
CA PRO A 207 1.99 8.86 1.87
C PRO A 207 3.06 9.38 2.87
N ASP A 208 3.24 10.70 2.96
CA ASP A 208 4.11 11.36 3.95
C ASP A 208 3.35 12.53 4.62
N ILE A 209 3.03 12.38 5.90
CA ILE A 209 2.32 13.39 6.68
C ILE A 209 3.02 14.76 6.67
N ARG A 210 4.36 14.83 6.53
CA ARG A 210 5.09 16.11 6.46
C ARG A 210 4.77 16.88 5.19
N LYS A 211 4.60 16.16 4.08
CA LYS A 211 4.17 16.74 2.81
C LYS A 211 2.73 17.24 2.97
N GLY A 212 1.87 16.45 3.60
CA GLY A 212 0.50 16.84 3.92
C GLY A 212 0.39 18.10 4.80
N VAL A 213 1.28 18.30 5.78
CA VAL A 213 1.32 19.53 6.59
C VAL A 213 1.66 20.74 5.72
N LYS A 214 2.67 20.62 4.85
CA LYS A 214 3.09 21.71 3.95
C LYS A 214 2.02 22.10 2.96
N GLU A 215 1.25 21.11 2.50
CA GLU A 215 0.14 21.30 1.55
C GLU A 215 -1.17 21.69 2.25
N GLY A 216 -1.19 21.78 3.58
CA GLY A 216 -2.37 22.18 4.37
C GLY A 216 -3.48 21.11 4.45
N VAL A 217 -3.23 19.89 3.96
CA VAL A 217 -4.20 18.78 3.93
C VAL A 217 -4.06 17.82 5.13
N PHE A 218 -2.98 17.92 5.90
CA PHE A 218 -2.76 17.18 7.13
C PHE A 218 -2.63 18.10 8.33
N ILE A 219 -3.29 17.73 9.42
CA ILE A 219 -3.20 18.44 10.70
C ILE A 219 -2.67 17.49 11.75
N ASN A 220 -1.69 17.97 12.50
CA ASN A 220 -1.05 17.17 13.53
C ASN A 220 -2.00 16.90 14.70
N SER A 221 -2.16 15.62 15.03
CA SER A 221 -2.62 15.14 16.33
C SER A 221 -1.48 15.07 17.35
N ASP A 222 -1.81 14.91 18.64
CA ASP A 222 -0.81 14.66 19.71
C ASP A 222 0.11 13.48 19.40
N ARG A 223 -0.37 12.49 18.64
CA ARG A 223 0.40 11.29 18.28
C ARG A 223 1.31 11.54 17.08
N SER A 224 0.87 12.30 16.08
CA SER A 224 1.77 12.73 14.99
C SER A 224 2.78 13.77 15.45
N ASN A 225 2.48 14.58 16.48
CA ASN A 225 3.48 15.48 17.07
C ASN A 225 4.67 14.71 17.69
N LYS A 226 4.45 13.46 18.10
CA LYS A 226 5.51 12.57 18.62
C LYS A 226 6.28 11.83 17.53
N SER A 227 5.77 11.83 16.30
CA SER A 227 6.31 11.06 15.19
C SER A 227 6.36 11.91 13.93
N GLU A 228 7.55 12.37 13.54
CA GLU A 228 7.73 13.24 12.36
C GLU A 228 7.42 12.55 11.02
N VAL A 229 7.22 11.23 11.00
CA VAL A 229 6.99 10.46 9.78
C VAL A 229 5.73 9.61 9.92
N GLY A 230 5.03 9.38 8.82
CA GLY A 230 3.78 8.63 8.83
C GLY A 230 3.03 8.71 7.50
N SER A 231 1.98 7.91 7.39
CA SER A 231 1.04 7.91 6.28
C SER A 231 -0.39 7.89 6.81
N ILE A 232 -1.32 8.52 6.11
CA ILE A 232 -2.75 8.50 6.45
C ILE A 232 -3.60 8.27 5.21
N PHE A 233 -4.64 7.46 5.37
CA PHE A 233 -5.68 7.25 4.39
C PHE A 233 -7.03 7.54 5.05
N CYS A 234 -7.85 8.37 4.40
CA CYS A 234 -9.21 8.66 4.84
C CYS A 234 -10.17 8.45 3.67
N LYS A 235 -11.29 7.76 3.92
CA LYS A 235 -12.39 7.63 2.96
C LYS A 235 -13.71 8.06 3.60
N PRO A 236 -14.37 9.11 3.08
CA PRO A 236 -15.72 9.47 3.50
C PRO A 236 -16.72 8.47 2.90
N VAL A 237 -17.75 8.11 3.65
CA VAL A 237 -18.82 7.21 3.19
C VAL A 237 -20.16 7.83 3.59
N ARG A 238 -20.99 8.16 2.59
CA ARG A 238 -22.32 8.73 2.79
C ARG A 238 -23.36 7.78 2.23
N ILE A 239 -24.24 7.29 3.10
CA ILE A 239 -25.22 6.26 2.76
C ILE A 239 -26.61 6.82 2.99
N THR A 240 -27.42 6.88 1.94
CA THR A 240 -28.83 7.27 2.04
C THR A 240 -29.71 6.03 2.07
N VAL A 241 -30.48 5.84 3.15
CA VAL A 241 -31.50 4.79 3.27
C VAL A 241 -32.86 5.45 3.42
N SER A 242 -33.71 5.35 2.39
CA SER A 242 -35.07 5.92 2.38
C SER A 242 -35.13 7.39 2.82
N GLY A 243 -34.19 8.21 2.36
CA GLY A 243 -34.09 9.64 2.67
C GLY A 243 -33.39 9.99 3.98
N THR A 244 -32.99 9.00 4.80
CA THR A 244 -32.11 9.21 5.96
C THR A 244 -30.65 9.06 5.54
N GLU A 245 -29.84 10.09 5.77
CA GLU A 245 -28.39 10.07 5.51
C GLU A 245 -27.62 9.52 6.73
N TYR A 246 -26.73 8.58 6.48
CA TYR A 246 -25.76 8.07 7.44
C TYR A 246 -24.35 8.42 6.95
N VAL A 247 -23.61 9.17 7.77
CA VAL A 247 -22.27 9.64 7.42
C VAL A 247 -21.22 8.91 8.24
N TYR A 248 -20.22 8.37 7.55
CA TYR A 248 -19.06 7.71 8.16
C TYR A 248 -17.75 8.23 7.54
N ILE A 249 -16.66 8.11 8.30
CA ILE A 249 -15.31 8.39 7.83
C ILE A 249 -14.43 7.23 8.28
N PHE A 250 -13.97 6.45 7.31
CA PHE A 250 -13.02 5.38 7.54
C PHE A 250 -11.60 5.96 7.50
N THR A 251 -10.77 5.62 8.47
CA THR A 251 -9.40 6.15 8.57
C THR A 251 -8.40 5.06 8.92
N ILE A 252 -7.28 5.05 8.21
CA ILE A 252 -6.07 4.27 8.48
C ILE A 252 -4.94 5.26 8.69
N ALA A 253 -4.39 5.32 9.88
CA ALA A 253 -3.23 6.16 10.21
C ALA A 253 -2.06 5.27 10.64
N VAL A 254 -0.89 5.52 10.06
CA VAL A 254 0.38 4.89 10.43
C VAL A 254 1.35 5.98 10.86
N PHE A 255 1.81 5.92 12.12
CA PHE A 255 2.75 6.90 12.68
C PHE A 255 4.10 6.24 12.96
N GLY A 256 5.20 6.89 12.60
CA GLY A 256 6.57 6.39 12.80
C GLY A 256 7.10 5.49 11.68
N GLN A 257 6.26 5.11 10.70
CA GLN A 257 6.61 4.32 9.52
C GLN A 257 5.80 4.81 8.31
N TYR A 258 6.31 4.60 7.09
CA TYR A 258 5.55 4.84 5.87
C TYR A 258 4.86 3.57 5.39
N LEU A 259 3.65 3.70 4.84
CA LEU A 259 2.96 2.60 4.17
C LEU A 259 3.62 2.22 2.84
N CYS A 260 4.19 3.19 2.14
CA CYS A 260 4.88 3.00 0.87
C CYS A 260 6.09 3.93 0.79
N THR A 261 6.90 3.78 -0.25
CA THR A 261 7.99 4.73 -0.51
C THR A 261 7.44 6.10 -0.95
N PRO A 262 7.55 7.17 -0.13
CA PRO A 262 6.82 8.42 -0.36
C PRO A 262 7.32 9.26 -1.55
N TYR A 263 8.44 8.86 -2.16
CA TYR A 263 9.02 9.49 -3.34
C TYR A 263 8.84 8.65 -4.62
N ASP A 264 8.15 7.51 -4.52
CA ASP A 264 7.77 6.69 -5.67
C ASP A 264 6.27 6.87 -5.92
N GLU A 265 5.92 7.66 -6.93
CA GLU A 265 4.52 7.94 -7.25
C GLU A 265 3.75 6.71 -7.73
N GLU A 266 4.41 5.77 -8.42
CA GLU A 266 3.75 4.54 -8.88
C GLU A 266 3.43 3.65 -7.68
N GLU A 267 4.38 3.50 -6.74
CA GLU A 267 4.15 2.77 -5.49
C GLU A 267 3.06 3.44 -4.63
N CYS A 268 3.05 4.77 -4.56
CA CYS A 268 2.01 5.51 -3.83
C CYS A 268 0.62 5.27 -4.42
N ARG A 269 0.47 5.37 -5.75
CA ARG A 269 -0.81 5.10 -6.43
C ARG A 269 -1.24 3.65 -6.31
N ALA A 270 -0.29 2.71 -6.34
CA ALA A 270 -0.61 1.30 -6.14
C ALA A 270 -1.06 1.03 -4.69
N CYS A 271 -0.41 1.66 -3.70
CA CYS A 271 -0.80 1.58 -2.31
C CYS A 271 -2.20 2.16 -2.08
N GLU A 272 -2.47 3.35 -2.62
CA GLU A 272 -3.79 3.99 -2.57
C GLU A 272 -4.89 3.07 -3.12
N LYS A 273 -4.70 2.49 -4.31
CA LYS A 273 -5.65 1.53 -4.89
C LYS A 273 -5.92 0.31 -4.01
N ILE A 274 -4.89 -0.22 -3.35
CA ILE A 274 -5.06 -1.34 -2.41
C ILE A 274 -5.91 -0.89 -1.21
N LEU A 275 -5.66 0.30 -0.67
CA LEU A 275 -6.41 0.84 0.46
C LEU A 275 -7.86 1.16 0.08
N ASP A 276 -8.10 1.70 -1.12
CA ASP A 276 -9.45 1.91 -1.66
C ASP A 276 -10.20 0.59 -1.80
N GLU A 277 -9.56 -0.45 -2.35
CA GLU A 277 -10.18 -1.78 -2.50
C GLU A 277 -10.59 -2.34 -1.12
N VAL A 278 -9.74 -2.18 -0.10
CA VAL A 278 -10.10 -2.54 1.29
C VAL A 278 -11.26 -1.67 1.80
N ALA A 279 -11.21 -0.37 1.53
CA ALA A 279 -12.21 0.59 1.99
C ALA A 279 -13.60 0.31 1.40
N ASP A 280 -13.68 -0.14 0.14
CA ASP A 280 -14.93 -0.58 -0.50
C ASP A 280 -15.58 -1.75 0.26
N ARG A 281 -14.77 -2.63 0.86
CA ARG A 281 -15.28 -3.77 1.64
C ARG A 281 -15.78 -3.32 3.01
N VAL A 282 -15.14 -2.33 3.61
CA VAL A 282 -15.62 -1.65 4.81
C VAL A 282 -16.95 -0.94 4.51
N GLU A 283 -17.00 -0.19 3.41
CA GLU A 283 -18.18 0.53 2.96
C GLU A 283 -19.38 -0.38 2.73
N LEU A 284 -19.19 -1.55 2.10
CA LEU A 284 -20.25 -2.54 1.94
C LEU A 284 -20.87 -2.97 3.28
N GLU A 285 -20.05 -3.17 4.31
CA GLU A 285 -20.55 -3.51 5.65
C GLU A 285 -21.18 -2.30 6.35
N LEU A 286 -20.73 -1.07 6.05
CA LEU A 286 -21.40 0.16 6.52
C LEU A 286 -22.78 0.36 5.88
N TYR A 287 -22.97 -0.03 4.62
CA TYR A 287 -24.31 -0.09 4.00
C TYR A 287 -25.22 -1.04 4.78
N LEU A 288 -24.77 -2.26 5.05
CA LEU A 288 -25.53 -3.23 5.83
C LEU A 288 -25.80 -2.73 7.26
N ASN A 289 -24.83 -2.05 7.88
CA ASN A 289 -25.00 -1.43 9.20
C ASN A 289 -26.08 -0.36 9.18
N SER A 290 -26.07 0.50 8.17
CA SER A 290 -27.03 1.61 8.01
C SER A 290 -28.44 1.09 7.76
N ILE A 291 -28.60 0.08 6.89
CA ILE A 291 -29.91 -0.58 6.65
C ILE A 291 -30.43 -1.23 7.93
N LYS A 292 -29.57 -1.93 8.67
CA LYS A 292 -29.95 -2.56 9.94
C LYS A 292 -30.41 -1.52 10.96
N ARG A 293 -29.67 -0.41 11.12
CA ARG A 293 -30.03 0.70 12.00
C ARG A 293 -31.33 1.37 11.60
N PHE A 294 -31.54 1.64 10.31
CA PHE A 294 -32.80 2.21 9.79
C PHE A 294 -33.99 1.32 10.15
N ARG A 295 -33.83 0.00 10.00
CA ARG A 295 -34.88 -0.96 10.35
C ARG A 295 -35.14 -1.02 11.86
N GLU A 296 -34.09 -1.05 12.68
CA GLU A 296 -34.20 -1.14 14.14
C GLU A 296 -34.75 0.15 14.78
N SER A 297 -34.50 1.31 14.16
CA SER A 297 -35.04 2.62 14.56
C SER A 297 -36.44 2.91 14.03
N GLY A 298 -37.04 1.99 13.24
CA GLY A 298 -38.36 2.18 12.65
C GLY A 298 -38.41 3.29 11.60
N GLY A 299 -37.29 3.55 10.92
CA GLY A 299 -37.19 4.57 9.88
C GLY A 299 -36.95 6.00 10.37
N LYS A 300 -36.54 6.17 11.63
CA LYS A 300 -36.10 7.46 12.18
C LYS A 300 -34.57 7.52 12.18
N ALA A 301 -33.99 8.64 11.76
CA ALA A 301 -32.56 8.88 11.95
C ALA A 301 -32.23 8.73 13.46
N ALA A 302 -31.13 8.03 13.75
CA ALA A 302 -30.60 7.88 15.11
C ALA A 302 -30.07 9.22 15.63
#